data_AF-A0A7X7HK96-F1
#
_entry.id   AF-A0A7X7HK96-F1
#
_cell.length_a   1.000
_cell.length_b   1.000
_cell.length_c   1.000
_cell.angle_alpha   90.00
_cell.angle_beta   90.00
_cell.angle_gamma   90.00
#
_symmetry.space_group_name_H-M   'P 1'
#
loop_
_entity.id
_entity.type
_entity.pdbx_description
1 polymer ?
#
loop_
_entity_poly.entity_id
_entity_poly.type
_entity_poly.pdbx_seq_one_letter_code
_entity_poly.pdbx_strand_id
1 'polypeptide(L)'
;MHAWDFAPVLANADLLLLGLVNTLKVTGTALVFGIPLGLVLALMRLSSRRWLRLPAGFVIEVFRTTPPLVQLFWFFFALPILIQVEMTAFVAASLTFSIQSAAFFAEVFRGGIVSIERGQWEAARAIGMGPRQTLRRI
;
A
#
# COMPACT_ATOMS: atom_id res chain seq x y z
N MET A 1 11.67 5.98 44.51
CA MET A 1 12.55 5.65 43.38
C MET A 1 11.95 4.41 42.72
N HIS A 2 11.48 4.47 41.47
CA HIS A 2 10.93 3.29 40.80
C HIS A 2 12.09 2.36 40.43
N ALA A 3 12.07 1.12 40.94
CA ALA A 3 13.00 0.08 40.52
C ALA A 3 12.40 -0.61 39.28
N TRP A 4 13.06 -0.48 38.15
CA TRP A 4 12.66 -1.14 36.91
C TRP A 4 13.02 -2.63 37.01
N ASP A 5 12.03 -3.51 36.84
CA ASP A 5 12.24 -4.96 36.77
C ASP A 5 11.91 -5.48 35.36
N PHE A 6 12.94 -5.95 34.66
CA PHE A 6 12.85 -6.49 33.31
C PHE A 6 12.89 -8.02 33.26
N ALA A 7 13.01 -8.70 34.41
CA ALA A 7 12.99 -10.16 34.45
C ALA A 7 11.73 -10.76 33.79
N PRO A 8 10.51 -10.19 33.95
CA PRO A 8 9.32 -10.67 33.26
C PRO A 8 9.40 -10.53 31.73
N VAL A 9 10.08 -9.49 31.23
CA VAL A 9 10.23 -9.25 29.78
C VAL A 9 11.13 -10.32 29.16
N LEU A 10 12.27 -10.60 29.80
CA LEU A 10 13.20 -11.65 29.35
C LEU A 10 12.61 -13.05 29.48
N ALA A 11 11.80 -13.29 30.51
CA ALA A 11 11.11 -14.56 30.70
C ALA A 11 10.08 -14.86 29.61
N ASN A 12 9.54 -13.82 28.94
CA ASN A 12 8.55 -13.95 27.85
C ASN A 12 9.14 -13.58 26.48
N ALA A 13 10.46 -13.74 26.30
CA ALA A 13 11.16 -13.40 25.06
C ALA A 13 10.65 -14.21 23.84
N ASP A 14 10.14 -15.41 24.07
CA ASP A 14 9.50 -16.26 23.08
C ASP A 14 8.21 -15.65 22.51
N LEU A 15 7.35 -15.10 23.37
CA LEU A 15 6.13 -14.40 22.94
C LEU A 15 6.46 -13.11 22.18
N LEU A 16 7.50 -12.39 22.61
CA LEU A 16 7.99 -11.20 21.90
C LEU A 16 8.55 -11.57 20.52
N LEU A 17 9.30 -12.67 20.42
CA LEU A 17 9.81 -13.18 19.15
C LEU A 17 8.66 -13.61 18.23
N LEU A 18 7.63 -14.27 18.77
CA LEU A 18 6.42 -14.61 18.02
C LEU A 18 5.71 -13.36 17.48
N GLY A 19 5.58 -12.32 18.30
CA GLY A 19 5.03 -11.02 17.91
C GLY A 19 5.85 -10.34 16.81
N LEU A 20 7.18 -10.37 16.92
CA LEU A 20 8.10 -9.86 15.90
C LEU A 20 7.92 -10.60 14.58
N VAL A 21 7.90 -11.94 14.61
CA VAL A 21 7.71 -12.76 13.41
C VAL A 21 6.35 -12.47 12.75
N ASN A 22 5.28 -12.34 13.54
CA ASN A 22 3.96 -12.00 12.99
C ASN A 22 3.91 -10.59 12.40
N THR A 23 4.59 -9.63 13.02
CA THR A 23 4.75 -8.28 12.47
C THR A 23 5.46 -8.33 11.12
N LEU A 24 6.61 -9.02 11.05
CA LEU A 24 7.35 -9.19 9.81
C LEU A 24 6.55 -9.89 8.71
N LYS A 25 5.74 -10.90 9.07
CA LYS A 25 4.84 -11.56 8.11
C LYS A 25 3.81 -10.58 7.54
N VAL A 26 3.10 -9.85 8.39
CA VAL A 26 2.08 -8.88 7.95
C VAL A 26 2.73 -7.78 7.11
N THR A 27 3.84 -7.19 7.58
CA THR A 27 4.59 -6.18 6.81
C THR A 27 5.07 -6.73 5.47
N GLY A 28 5.66 -7.92 5.46
CA GLY A 28 6.11 -8.58 4.24
C GLY A 28 4.97 -8.76 3.24
N THR A 29 3.83 -9.29 3.68
CA THR A 29 2.64 -9.43 2.81
C THR A 29 2.13 -8.07 2.30
N ALA A 30 2.06 -7.06 3.17
CA ALA A 30 1.60 -5.73 2.82
C ALA A 30 2.50 -5.06 1.77
N LEU A 31 3.81 -5.27 1.84
CA LEU A 31 4.75 -4.76 0.85
C LEU A 31 4.67 -5.53 -0.48
N VAL A 32 4.63 -6.86 -0.41
CA VAL A 32 4.57 -7.73 -1.60
C VAL A 32 3.34 -7.43 -2.45
N PHE A 33 2.19 -7.15 -1.83
CA PHE A 33 0.98 -6.76 -2.57
C PHE A 33 0.87 -5.25 -2.78
N GLY A 34 1.24 -4.46 -1.77
CA GLY A 34 1.10 -3.00 -1.79
C GLY A 34 1.95 -2.32 -2.85
N ILE A 35 3.18 -2.77 -3.07
CA ILE A 35 4.07 -2.16 -4.07
C ILE A 35 3.53 -2.36 -5.50
N PRO A 36 3.22 -3.59 -5.97
CA PRO A 36 2.65 -3.79 -7.29
C PRO A 36 1.30 -3.09 -7.47
N LEU A 37 0.40 -3.21 -6.48
CA LEU A 37 -0.91 -2.55 -6.54
C LEU A 37 -0.78 -1.02 -6.56
N GLY A 38 0.15 -0.46 -5.79
CA GLY A 38 0.44 0.96 -5.77
C GLY A 38 0.97 1.45 -7.11
N LEU A 39 1.84 0.69 -7.77
CA LEU A 39 2.32 1.02 -9.11
C LEU A 39 1.16 1.02 -10.12
N VAL A 40 0.31 0.00 -10.10
CA VAL A 40 -0.87 -0.07 -10.98
C VAL A 40 -1.80 1.13 -10.74
N LEU A 41 -2.11 1.45 -9.48
CA LEU A 41 -2.95 2.60 -9.12
C LEU A 41 -2.33 3.93 -9.56
N ALA A 42 -1.01 4.11 -9.42
CA ALA A 42 -0.30 5.29 -9.90
C ALA A 42 -0.44 5.47 -11.42
N LEU A 43 -0.22 4.39 -12.18
CA LEU A 43 -0.34 4.41 -13.64
C LEU A 43 -1.79 4.65 -14.09
N MET A 44 -2.77 4.07 -13.40
CA MET A 44 -4.20 4.36 -13.65
C MET A 44 -4.52 5.83 -13.37
N ARG A 45 -4.01 6.40 -12.27
CA ARG A 45 -4.20 7.80 -11.88
C ARG A 45 -3.53 8.78 -12.85
N LEU A 46 -2.40 8.42 -13.44
CA LEU A 46 -1.70 9.21 -14.47
C LEU A 46 -2.32 9.07 -15.88
N SER A 47 -3.22 8.10 -16.09
CA SER A 47 -3.85 7.87 -17.38
C SER A 47 -4.69 9.07 -17.84
N SER A 48 -4.69 9.32 -19.16
CA SER A 48 -5.59 10.29 -19.79
C SER A 48 -7.06 9.85 -19.78
N ARG A 49 -7.31 8.54 -19.60
CA ARG A 49 -8.65 7.94 -19.62
C ARG A 49 -9.36 8.16 -18.29
N ARG A 50 -10.44 8.96 -18.30
CA ARG A 50 -11.21 9.33 -17.10
C ARG A 50 -11.72 8.12 -16.31
N TRP A 51 -12.15 7.05 -16.98
CA TRP A 51 -12.66 5.83 -16.36
C TRP A 51 -11.59 5.01 -15.61
N LEU A 52 -10.30 5.24 -15.87
CA LEU A 52 -9.21 4.66 -15.07
C LEU A 52 -8.78 5.62 -13.95
N ARG A 53 -8.67 6.91 -14.28
CA ARG A 53 -8.17 7.95 -13.38
C ARG A 53 -9.08 8.23 -12.19
N LEU A 54 -10.40 8.23 -12.40
CA LEU A 54 -11.38 8.56 -11.35
C LEU A 54 -11.47 7.44 -10.30
N PRO A 55 -11.68 6.15 -10.66
CA PRO A 55 -11.75 5.09 -9.66
C PRO A 55 -10.43 4.90 -8.90
N ALA A 56 -9.29 4.96 -9.59
CA ALA A 56 -7.98 4.89 -8.93
C ALA A 56 -7.81 6.04 -7.93
N GLY A 57 -8.24 7.24 -8.31
CA GLY A 57 -8.31 8.40 -7.43
C GLY A 57 -9.09 8.17 -6.16
N PHE A 58 -10.33 7.73 -6.32
CA PHE A 58 -11.24 7.46 -5.21
C PHE A 58 -10.64 6.42 -4.25
N VAL A 59 -10.10 5.31 -4.77
CA VAL A 59 -9.43 4.28 -3.95
C VAL A 59 -8.24 4.90 -3.20
N ILE A 60 -7.36 5.63 -3.88
CA ILE A 60 -6.20 6.27 -3.23
C ILE A 60 -6.65 7.23 -2.12
N GLU A 61 -7.62 8.09 -2.40
CA GLU A 61 -8.11 9.11 -1.48
C GLU A 61 -8.77 8.48 -0.24
N VAL A 62 -9.70 7.53 -0.43
CA VAL A 62 -10.36 6.82 0.67
C VAL A 62 -9.35 6.15 1.59
N PHE A 63 -8.38 5.42 1.02
CA PHE A 63 -7.45 4.64 1.83
C PHE A 63 -6.37 5.47 2.52
N ARG A 64 -6.03 6.65 1.98
CA ARG A 64 -5.09 7.61 2.62
C ARG A 64 -5.74 8.52 3.65
N THR A 65 -7.02 8.85 3.48
CA THR A 65 -7.72 9.81 4.35
C THR A 65 -8.50 9.14 5.49
N THR A 66 -8.73 7.82 5.41
CA THR A 66 -9.40 7.06 6.46
C THR A 66 -8.38 6.46 7.43
N PRO A 67 -8.60 6.52 8.76
CA PRO A 67 -7.70 5.91 9.73
C PRO A 67 -7.47 4.41 9.48
N PRO A 68 -6.23 3.90 9.58
CA PRO A 68 -5.91 2.48 9.42
C PRO A 68 -6.75 1.58 10.33
N LEU A 69 -6.97 2.03 11.57
CA LEU A 69 -7.74 1.28 12.55
C LEU A 69 -9.17 1.07 12.06
N VAL A 70 -9.82 2.11 11.55
CA VAL A 70 -11.20 2.02 11.01
C VAL A 70 -11.26 1.04 9.84
N GLN A 71 -10.27 1.09 8.94
CA GLN A 71 -10.17 0.13 7.84
C GLN A 71 -10.03 -1.30 8.36
N LEU A 72 -9.14 -1.52 9.34
CA LEU A 72 -8.91 -2.84 9.93
C LEU A 72 -10.19 -3.41 10.57
N PHE A 73 -10.90 -2.58 11.33
CA PHE A 73 -12.22 -2.95 11.88
C PHE A 73 -13.21 -3.30 10.78
N TRP A 74 -13.25 -2.52 9.70
CA TRP A 74 -14.14 -2.81 8.57
C TRP A 74 -13.82 -4.14 7.88
N PHE A 75 -12.54 -4.42 7.60
CA PHE A 75 -12.11 -5.69 6.99
C PHE A 75 -12.28 -6.90 7.90
N PHE A 76 -12.13 -6.73 9.22
CA PHE A 76 -12.23 -7.83 10.17
C PHE A 76 -13.67 -8.11 10.62
N PHE A 77 -14.52 -7.09 10.76
CA PHE A 77 -15.89 -7.27 11.25
C PHE A 77 -16.97 -7.04 10.19
N ALA A 78 -16.91 -5.96 9.42
CA ALA A 78 -18.00 -5.58 8.52
C ALA A 78 -18.00 -6.39 7.21
N LEU A 79 -16.84 -6.45 6.53
CA LEU A 79 -16.71 -7.17 5.26
C LEU A 79 -17.10 -8.65 5.36
N PRO A 80 -16.65 -9.41 6.36
CA PRO A 80 -16.98 -10.84 6.50
C PRO A 80 -18.48 -11.11 6.62
N ILE A 81 -19.22 -10.23 7.31
CA ILE A 81 -20.68 -10.28 7.41
C ILE A 81 -21.34 -10.04 6.04
N LEU A 82 -20.81 -9.11 5.24
CA LEU A 82 -21.38 -8.80 3.93
C LEU A 82 -21.18 -9.93 2.91
N ILE A 83 -20.02 -10.57 2.93
CA ILE A 83 -19.65 -11.61 1.94
C ILE A 83 -19.87 -13.04 2.46
N GLN A 84 -20.29 -13.20 3.72
CA GLN A 84 -20.53 -14.50 4.38
C GLN A 84 -19.31 -15.42 4.36
N VAL A 85 -18.13 -14.88 4.69
CA VAL A 85 -16.85 -15.61 4.74
C VAL A 85 -16.21 -15.45 6.11
N GLU A 86 -15.57 -16.50 6.63
CA GLU A 86 -14.76 -16.39 7.85
C GLU A 86 -13.43 -15.68 7.57
N MET A 87 -13.10 -14.68 8.40
CA MET A 87 -11.91 -13.87 8.24
C MET A 87 -10.99 -14.04 9.46
N THR A 88 -9.79 -14.56 9.24
CA THR A 88 -8.78 -14.60 10.30
C THR A 88 -8.16 -13.20 10.51
N ALA A 89 -7.65 -12.94 11.71
CA ALA A 89 -7.00 -11.66 12.03
C ALA A 89 -5.81 -11.37 11.10
N PHE A 90 -5.05 -12.40 10.72
CA PHE A 90 -3.94 -12.28 9.79
C PHE A 90 -4.40 -11.83 8.40
N VAL A 91 -5.47 -12.41 7.86
CA VAL A 91 -5.97 -12.05 6.52
C VAL A 91 -6.56 -10.64 6.53
N ALA A 92 -7.33 -10.27 7.55
CA ALA A 92 -7.88 -8.91 7.67
C ALA A 92 -6.79 -7.84 7.77
N ALA A 93 -5.76 -8.08 8.59
CA ALA A 93 -4.61 -7.20 8.70
C ALA A 93 -3.84 -7.12 7.37
N SER A 94 -3.56 -8.26 6.75
CA SER A 94 -2.85 -8.32 5.47
C SER A 94 -3.59 -7.56 4.38
N LEU A 95 -4.90 -7.73 4.23
CA LEU A 95 -5.71 -7.00 3.25
C LEU A 95 -5.71 -5.50 3.52
N THR A 96 -5.99 -5.11 4.77
CA THR A 96 -6.05 -3.70 5.17
C THR A 96 -4.74 -3.00 4.89
N PHE A 97 -3.63 -3.53 5.41
CA PHE A 97 -2.32 -2.90 5.27
C PHE A 97 -1.78 -3.00 3.85
N SER A 98 -2.13 -4.03 3.07
CA SER A 98 -1.76 -4.09 1.64
C SER A 98 -2.42 -2.97 0.84
N ILE A 99 -3.74 -2.76 1.00
CA ILE A 99 -4.48 -1.75 0.23
C ILE A 99 -4.11 -0.34 0.71
N GLN A 100 -3.96 -0.15 2.02
CA GLN A 100 -3.47 1.11 2.57
C GLN A 100 -2.07 1.43 2.02
N SER A 101 -1.13 0.48 2.09
CA SER A 101 0.23 0.67 1.55
C SER A 101 0.19 0.95 0.05
N ALA A 102 -0.65 0.25 -0.72
CA ALA A 102 -0.84 0.51 -2.15
C ALA A 102 -1.25 1.96 -2.43
N ALA A 103 -2.17 2.52 -1.63
CA ALA A 103 -2.61 3.90 -1.80
C ALA A 103 -1.49 4.91 -1.51
N PHE A 104 -0.66 4.67 -0.48
CA PHE A 104 0.52 5.50 -0.20
C PHE A 104 1.60 5.35 -1.28
N PHE A 105 1.93 4.13 -1.69
CA PHE A 105 2.90 3.88 -2.76
C PHE A 105 2.45 4.46 -4.09
N ALA A 106 1.16 4.45 -4.39
CA ALA A 106 0.64 5.07 -5.61
C ALA A 106 1.02 6.55 -5.72
N GLU A 107 1.00 7.28 -4.60
CA GLU A 107 1.37 8.69 -4.56
C GLU A 107 2.87 8.91 -4.57
N VAL A 108 3.65 8.00 -3.96
CA VAL A 108 5.11 7.98 -4.10
C VAL A 108 5.52 7.79 -5.56
N PHE A 109 4.96 6.78 -6.24
CA PHE A 109 5.25 6.53 -7.66
C PHE A 109 4.77 7.68 -8.55
N ARG A 110 3.55 8.19 -8.33
CA ARG A 110 3.03 9.33 -9.07
C ARG A 110 3.91 10.57 -8.88
N GLY A 111 4.33 10.84 -7.64
CA GLY A 111 5.25 11.91 -7.30
C GLY A 111 6.58 11.78 -8.04
N GLY A 112 7.17 10.57 -8.02
CA GLY A 112 8.43 10.28 -8.72
C GLY A 112 8.33 10.44 -10.25
N ILE A 113 7.23 10.01 -10.86
CA ILE A 113 7.02 10.18 -12.31
C ILE A 113 6.82 11.65 -12.67
N VAL A 114 6.02 12.39 -11.89
CA VAL A 114 5.72 13.81 -12.15
C VAL A 114 6.93 14.72 -11.87
N SER A 115 7.87 14.32 -11.01
CA SER A 115 9.09 15.09 -10.75
C SER A 115 10.09 15.07 -11.91
N ILE A 116 9.92 14.21 -12.92
CA ILE A 116 10.80 14.13 -14.09
C ILE A 116 10.64 15.41 -14.94
N GLU A 117 11.75 16.02 -15.32
CA GLU A 117 11.78 17.23 -16.13
C GLU A 117 11.07 17.03 -17.49
N ARG A 118 10.31 18.05 -17.91
CA ARG A 118 9.54 18.01 -19.17
C ARG A 118 10.41 17.73 -20.40
N GLY A 119 11.67 18.18 -20.39
CA GLY A 119 12.63 17.95 -21.48
C GLY A 119 12.83 16.47 -21.81
N GLN A 120 12.81 15.57 -20.82
CA GLN A 120 12.93 14.12 -21.06
C GLN A 120 11.73 13.58 -21.85
N TRP A 121 10.52 14.04 -21.52
CA TRP A 121 9.29 13.66 -22.22
C TRP A 121 9.22 14.25 -23.64
N GLU A 122 9.77 15.45 -23.85
CA GLU A 122 9.84 16.11 -25.16
C GLU A 122 10.89 15.45 -26.06
N ALA A 123 12.09 15.17 -25.54
CA ALA A 123 13.15 14.48 -26.26
C ALA A 123 12.72 13.08 -26.72
N ALA A 124 12.09 12.30 -25.83
CA ALA A 124 11.55 10.99 -26.18
C ALA A 124 10.54 11.05 -27.33
N ARG A 125 9.64 12.04 -27.31
CA ARG A 125 8.64 12.25 -28.35
C ARG A 125 9.27 12.72 -29.66
N ALA A 126 10.31 13.55 -29.61
CA ALA A 126 11.03 14.03 -30.80
C ALA A 126 11.70 12.89 -31.58
N ILE A 127 12.14 11.83 -30.89
CA ILE A 127 12.69 10.61 -31.52
C ILE A 127 11.63 9.52 -31.77
N GLY A 128 10.34 9.86 -31.71
CA GLY A 128 9.24 8.97 -32.08
C GLY A 128 8.80 7.95 -31.03
N MET A 129 9.23 8.06 -29.77
CA MET A 129 8.81 7.13 -28.71
C MET A 129 7.35 7.38 -28.31
N GLY A 130 6.56 6.30 -28.24
CA GLY A 130 5.22 6.34 -27.65
C GLY A 130 5.25 6.39 -26.11
N PRO A 131 4.15 6.76 -25.43
CA PRO A 131 4.13 6.95 -23.97
C PRO A 131 4.60 5.75 -23.14
N ARG A 132 4.27 4.52 -23.56
CA ARG A 132 4.73 3.28 -22.90
C ARG A 132 6.23 3.04 -23.10
N GLN A 133 6.76 3.42 -24.27
CA GLN A 133 8.16 3.26 -24.59
C GLN A 133 9.01 4.28 -23.83
N THR A 134 8.54 5.54 -23.76
CA THR A 134 9.14 6.59 -22.94
C THR A 134 9.23 6.11 -21.49
N LEU A 135 8.10 5.75 -20.86
CA LEU A 135 8.07 5.33 -19.46
C LEU A 135 8.93 4.10 -19.14
N ARG A 136 9.18 3.23 -20.13
CA ARG A 136 9.99 2.01 -19.92
C ARG A 136 11.49 2.23 -20.12
N ARG A 137 11.90 3.27 -20.84
CA ARG A 137 13.28 3.40 -21.34
C ARG A 137 13.97 4.70 -20.95
N ILE A 138 13.21 5.72 -20.52
CA ILE A 138 13.70 7.04 -20.09
C ILE A 138 13.16 7.28 -18.69
#